data_AF-A0A2E7UIW6-F1
#
_entry.id   AF-A0A2E7UIW6-F1
#
_cell.length_a   1.000
_cell.length_b   1.000
_cell.length_c   1.000
_cell.angle_alpha   90.00
_cell.angle_beta   90.00
_cell.angle_gamma   90.00
#
_symmetry.space_group_name_H-M   'P 1'
#
loop_
_entity.id
_entity.type
_entity.pdbx_description
1 polymer ?
#
loop_
_entity_poly.entity_id
_entity_poly.type
_entity_poly.pdbx_seq_one_letter_code
_entity_poly.pdbx_strand_id
1 'polypeptide(L)'
;MVSRDKLIYFIIDKNRFTGISELLSNDYDVLDNKTISVKVKKYITLPIKNSVDGDQVGPRLEYVKRWVPERWRLAMVGSLHIIQQNDYKLIEACLKAHEVS
;
A
#
# COMPACT_ATOMS: atom_id res chain seq x y z
N MET A 1 1.09 -12.34 -8.26
CA MET A 1 0.42 -11.11 -8.70
C MET A 1 0.04 -11.28 -10.16
N VAL A 2 -1.12 -10.79 -10.55
CA VAL A 2 -1.65 -10.83 -11.91
C VAL A 2 -2.01 -9.43 -12.38
N SER A 3 -2.14 -9.25 -13.70
CA SER A 3 -2.50 -7.98 -14.32
C SER A 3 -3.76 -7.43 -13.67
N ARG A 4 -3.77 -6.12 -13.43
CA ARG A 4 -4.80 -5.35 -12.71
C ARG A 4 -4.76 -5.41 -11.18
N ASP A 5 -3.89 -6.25 -10.59
CA ASP A 5 -3.60 -6.19 -9.16
C ASP A 5 -3.16 -4.78 -8.76
N LYS A 6 -3.52 -4.39 -7.53
CA LYS A 6 -3.23 -3.08 -6.97
C LYS A 6 -2.11 -3.19 -5.96
N LEU A 7 -1.13 -2.31 -6.07
CA LEU A 7 -0.04 -2.15 -5.12
C LEU A 7 -0.26 -0.89 -4.32
N ILE A 8 -0.31 -1.02 -3.00
CA ILE A 8 -0.40 0.11 -2.08
C ILE A 8 0.99 0.38 -1.51
N TYR A 9 1.40 1.64 -1.49
CA TYR A 9 2.67 2.06 -0.91
C TYR A 9 2.46 2.63 0.48
N PHE A 10 3.10 1.99 1.46
CA PHE A 10 3.16 2.45 2.84
C PHE A 10 4.63 2.70 3.20
N ILE A 11 4.92 3.91 3.67
CA ILE A 11 6.26 4.29 4.11
C ILE A 11 6.30 4.19 5.64
N ILE A 12 6.99 3.15 6.14
CA ILE A 12 6.98 2.80 7.56
C ILE A 12 7.64 3.85 8.46
N ASP A 13 8.75 4.46 8.03
CA ASP A 13 9.49 5.47 8.82
C ASP A 13 8.71 6.80 8.93
N LYS A 14 7.87 7.10 7.93
CA LYS A 14 6.96 8.25 7.95
C LYS A 14 5.60 7.92 8.52
N ASN A 15 5.28 6.65 8.69
CA ASN A 15 3.94 6.17 9.02
C ASN A 15 2.86 6.73 8.06
N ARG A 16 3.06 6.66 6.74
CA ARG A 16 2.10 7.23 5.78
C ARG A 16 1.81 6.31 4.59
N PHE A 17 0.54 6.27 4.18
CA PHE A 17 0.14 5.71 2.88
C PHE A 17 0.27 6.79 1.81
N THR A 18 1.04 6.52 0.76
CA THR A 18 1.45 7.55 -0.22
C THR A 18 0.87 7.37 -1.60
N GLY A 19 0.40 6.18 -1.95
CA GLY A 19 -0.16 5.97 -3.27
C GLY A 19 -0.56 4.54 -3.55
N ILE A 20 -1.11 4.39 -4.75
CA ILE A 20 -1.53 3.12 -5.33
C ILE A 20 -1.02 3.07 -6.77
N SER A 21 -0.52 1.90 -7.17
CA SER A 21 -0.24 1.57 -8.57
C SER A 21 -1.02 0.34 -8.99
N GLU A 22 -1.20 0.17 -10.29
CA GLU A 22 -1.80 -1.03 -10.89
C GLU A 22 -0.76 -1.78 -11.70
N LEU A 23 -0.72 -3.10 -11.53
CA LEU A 23 0.13 -3.98 -12.31
C LEU A 23 -0.32 -4.02 -13.77
N LEU A 24 0.62 -3.76 -14.69
CA LEU A 24 0.32 -3.70 -16.12
C LEU A 24 0.18 -5.10 -16.74
N SER A 25 1.14 -5.99 -16.48
CA SER A 25 1.15 -7.34 -17.02
C SER A 25 1.64 -8.36 -15.99
N ASN A 26 1.50 -9.63 -16.33
CA ASN A 26 2.05 -10.74 -15.54
C ASN A 26 3.55 -10.92 -15.79
N ASP A 27 4.13 -10.17 -16.72
CA ASP A 27 5.53 -10.28 -17.09
C ASP A 27 6.40 -9.63 -16.02
N TYR A 28 7.58 -10.21 -15.85
CA TYR A 28 8.59 -9.72 -14.93
C TYR A 28 9.96 -9.77 -15.61
N ASP A 29 10.80 -8.79 -15.30
CA ASP A 29 12.19 -8.79 -15.71
C ASP A 29 13.03 -9.27 -14.52
N VAL A 30 13.88 -10.27 -14.71
CA VAL A 30 14.81 -10.75 -13.68
C VAL A 30 15.99 -9.78 -13.61
N LEU A 31 16.16 -9.12 -12.46
CA LEU A 31 17.27 -8.18 -12.24
C LEU A 31 18.54 -8.90 -11.76
N ASP A 32 18.36 -9.88 -10.88
CA ASP A 32 19.42 -10.74 -10.37
C ASP A 32 18.84 -12.10 -9.92
N ASN A 33 19.66 -12.98 -9.33
CA ASN A 33 19.26 -14.32 -8.91
C ASN A 33 18.15 -14.37 -7.83
N LYS A 34 17.77 -13.24 -7.24
CA LYS A 34 16.80 -13.11 -6.14
C LYS A 34 15.76 -12.02 -6.37
N THR A 35 15.98 -11.12 -7.33
CA THR A 35 15.16 -9.92 -7.53
C THR A 35 14.49 -9.94 -8.90
N ILE A 36 13.17 -9.76 -8.89
CA ILE A 36 12.38 -9.52 -10.09
C ILE A 36 11.83 -8.09 -10.07
N SER A 37 11.65 -7.51 -11.26
CA SER A 37 10.97 -6.24 -11.45
C SER A 37 9.67 -6.44 -12.21
N VAL A 38 8.67 -5.63 -11.89
CA VAL A 38 7.35 -5.68 -12.52
C VAL A 38 6.96 -4.30 -13.02
N LYS A 39 6.22 -4.26 -14.13
CA LYS A 39 5.75 -3.01 -14.72
C LYS A 39 4.43 -2.59 -14.10
N VAL A 40 4.38 -1.36 -13.61
CA VAL A 40 3.21 -0.80 -12.95
C VAL A 40 2.85 0.56 -13.56
N LYS A 41 1.57 0.89 -13.59
CA LYS A 41 1.09 2.24 -13.88
C LYS A 41 0.66 2.92 -12.59
N LYS A 42 0.95 4.22 -12.51
CA LYS A 42 0.46 5.08 -11.44
C LYS A 42 -1.08 5.09 -11.44
N TYR A 43 -1.68 4.92 -10.26
CA TYR A 43 -3.11 5.13 -10.05
C TYR A 43 -3.36 6.38 -9.18
N ILE A 44 -2.84 6.39 -7.95
CA ILE A 44 -2.87 7.57 -7.05
C ILE A 44 -1.45 7.81 -6.54
N THR A 45 -1.00 9.06 -6.48
CA THR A 45 0.29 9.39 -5.84
C THR A 45 0.21 10.75 -5.18
N LEU A 46 0.47 10.77 -3.88
CA LEU A 46 0.47 11.97 -3.06
C LEU A 46 1.89 12.27 -2.57
N PRO A 47 2.30 13.54 -2.53
CA PRO A 47 3.54 13.92 -1.86
C PRO A 47 3.41 13.63 -0.35
N ILE A 48 4.53 13.37 0.32
CA ILE A 48 4.55 13.00 1.75
C ILE A 48 3.77 13.99 2.62
N LYS A 49 3.79 15.30 2.29
CA LYS A 49 3.02 16.32 3.02
C LYS A 49 1.50 16.16 2.94
N ASN A 50 0.98 15.63 1.84
CA ASN A 50 -0.45 15.48 1.59
C ASN A 50 -0.90 14.01 1.67
N SER A 51 0.01 13.09 1.97
CA SER A 51 -0.32 11.67 2.04
C SER A 51 -1.21 11.36 3.26
N VAL A 52 -1.68 10.13 3.39
CA VAL A 52 -2.59 9.75 4.49
C VAL A 52 -1.78 9.30 5.69
N ASP A 53 -2.11 9.82 6.88
CA ASP A 53 -1.50 9.35 8.13
C ASP A 53 -1.88 7.90 8.40
N GLY A 54 -0.88 7.05 8.64
CA GLY A 54 -1.06 5.64 8.92
C GLY A 54 -1.95 5.40 10.14
N ASP A 55 -1.90 6.25 11.17
CA ASP A 55 -2.70 6.05 12.38
C ASP A 55 -4.19 6.36 12.18
N GLN A 56 -4.57 7.06 11.10
CA GLN A 56 -5.97 7.30 10.73
C GLN A 56 -6.65 6.08 10.08
N VAL A 57 -5.86 5.18 9.50
CA VAL A 57 -6.36 4.08 8.66
C VAL A 57 -5.87 2.72 9.15
N GLY A 58 -4.59 2.60 9.46
CA GLY A 58 -3.89 1.38 9.84
C GLY A 58 -4.61 0.56 10.92
N PRO A 59 -4.91 1.11 12.11
CA PRO A 59 -5.59 0.38 13.17
C PRO A 59 -6.99 -0.14 12.81
N ARG A 60 -7.62 0.40 11.75
CA ARG A 60 -8.95 0.03 11.28
C ARG A 60 -8.92 -1.10 10.24
N LEU A 61 -7.73 -1.47 9.75
CA LEU A 61 -7.57 -2.53 8.76
C LEU A 61 -7.86 -3.89 9.37
N GLU A 62 -8.62 -4.72 8.66
CA GLU A 62 -8.84 -6.12 8.99
C GLU A 62 -7.52 -6.88 9.05
N TYR A 63 -6.59 -6.55 8.15
CA TYR A 63 -5.24 -7.13 8.07
C TYR A 63 -4.47 -7.08 9.40
N VAL A 64 -4.63 -6.01 10.20
CA VAL A 64 -3.85 -5.82 11.43
C VAL A 64 -4.58 -6.23 12.69
N LYS A 65 -5.82 -6.76 12.60
CA LYS A 65 -6.66 -7.08 13.76
C LYS A 65 -6.06 -8.04 14.78
N ARG A 66 -5.05 -8.83 14.39
CA ARG A 66 -4.33 -9.73 15.29
C ARG A 66 -3.31 -9.03 16.18
N TRP A 67 -3.02 -7.76 15.90
CA TRP A 67 -2.11 -6.92 16.67
C TRP A 67 -2.89 -6.03 17.63
N VAL A 68 -2.28 -5.74 18.78
CA VAL A 68 -2.79 -4.64 19.63
C VAL A 68 -2.75 -3.33 18.84
N PRO A 69 -3.78 -2.46 18.94
CA PRO A 69 -3.89 -1.27 18.10
C PRO A 69 -2.64 -0.39 18.13
N GLU A 70 -1.97 -0.26 19.27
CA GLU A 70 -0.78 0.58 19.44
C GLU A 70 0.45 0.03 18.70
N ARG A 71 0.44 -1.26 18.35
CA ARG A 71 1.54 -1.97 17.68
C ARG A 71 1.19 -2.42 16.27
N TRP A 72 0.08 -1.93 15.70
CA TRP A 72 -0.40 -2.32 14.37
C TRP A 72 0.68 -2.24 13.27
N ARG A 73 1.57 -1.24 13.38
CA ARG A 73 2.68 -1.01 12.43
C ARG A 73 3.65 -2.17 12.32
N LEU A 74 3.76 -3.01 13.36
CA LEU A 74 4.61 -4.20 13.31
C LEU A 74 4.11 -5.22 12.28
N ALA A 75 2.81 -5.21 11.96
CA ALA A 75 2.25 -6.00 10.87
C ALA A 75 2.76 -5.58 9.48
N MET A 76 3.26 -4.34 9.34
CA MET A 76 3.72 -3.79 8.07
C MET A 76 5.23 -4.01 7.85
N VAL A 77 5.94 -4.59 8.82
CA VAL A 77 7.37 -4.90 8.67
C VAL A 77 7.55 -5.98 7.59
N GLY A 78 8.33 -5.65 6.56
CA GLY A 78 8.55 -6.51 5.39
C GLY A 78 8.28 -5.76 4.08
N SER A 79 8.53 -6.42 2.95
CA SER A 79 8.53 -5.77 1.63
C SER A 79 7.18 -5.85 0.91
N LEU A 80 6.36 -6.87 1.16
CA LEU A 80 5.11 -7.11 0.46
C LEU A 80 4.12 -7.86 1.34
N HIS A 81 2.88 -7.36 1.36
CA HIS A 81 1.80 -7.91 2.16
C HIS A 81 0.55 -8.05 1.30
N ILE A 82 -0.20 -9.13 1.50
CA ILE A 82 -1.51 -9.31 0.86
C ILE A 82 -2.58 -8.82 1.84
N ILE A 83 -3.40 -7.88 1.38
CA ILE A 83 -4.53 -7.35 2.14
C ILE A 83 -5.85 -7.74 1.48
N GLN A 84 -6.94 -7.68 2.24
CA GLN A 84 -8.27 -7.97 1.74
C GLN A 84 -8.84 -6.80 0.91
N GLN A 85 -9.84 -7.08 0.08
CA GLN A 85 -10.47 -6.06 -0.77
C GLN A 85 -11.11 -4.91 0.05
N ASN A 86 -11.63 -5.20 1.23
CA ASN A 86 -12.23 -4.16 2.10
C ASN A 86 -11.16 -3.17 2.61
N ASP A 87 -10.00 -3.68 3.02
CA ASP A 87 -8.85 -2.86 3.43
C ASP A 87 -8.36 -2.00 2.27
N TYR A 88 -8.28 -2.57 1.06
CA TYR A 88 -7.97 -1.80 -0.15
C TYR A 88 -8.94 -0.64 -0.35
N LYS A 89 -10.26 -0.89 -0.29
CA LYS A 89 -11.28 0.14 -0.49
C LYS A 89 -11.18 1.26 0.55
N LEU A 90 -10.90 0.91 1.81
CA LEU A 90 -10.71 1.89 2.89
C LEU A 90 -9.50 2.79 2.60
N ILE A 91 -8.35 2.21 2.28
CA ILE A 91 -7.12 2.96 1.98
C ILE A 91 -7.32 3.83 0.73
N GLU A 92 -7.91 3.27 -0.33
CA GLU A 92 -8.19 3.99 -1.57
C GLU A 92 -9.08 5.22 -1.33
N ALA A 93 -10.16 5.07 -0.54
CA ALA A 93 -11.05 6.18 -0.22
C ALA A 93 -10.32 7.30 0.55
N CYS A 94 -9.48 6.95 1.51
CA CYS A 94 -8.69 7.93 2.26
C CYS A 94 -7.68 8.68 1.38
N LEU A 95 -7.00 7.96 0.47
CA LEU A 95 -6.06 8.58 -0.47
C LEU A 95 -6.77 9.52 -1.44
N LYS A 96 -7.92 9.10 -2.00
CA LYS A 96 -8.72 9.96 -2.89
C LYS A 96 -9.18 11.24 -2.19
N ALA A 97 -9.57 11.17 -0.92
CA ALA A 97 -9.97 12.36 -0.17
C ALA A 97 -8.85 13.41 -0.05
N HIS A 98 -7.59 12.96 0.04
CA HIS A 98 -6.42 13.84 0.14
C HIS A 98 -5.88 14.33 -1.20
N GLU A 99 -6.29 13.71 -2.31
CA GLU A 99 -5.90 14.14 -3.67
C GLU A 99 -6.60 15.44 -4.08
N VAL A 100 -7.78 15.71 -3.53
CA VAL A 100 -8.61 16.89 -3.84
C VAL A 100 -8.40 18.05 -2.84
N SER A 101 -7.47 17.89 -1.88
CA SER A 101 -7.16 18.85 -0.81
C SER A 101 -5.88 19.63 -1.08
#